data_AF-A0A6I6E7W8-F1
#
_entry.id   AF-A0A6I6E7W8-F1
#
_cell.length_a   1.000
_cell.length_b   1.000
_cell.length_c   1.000
_cell.angle_alpha   90.00
_cell.angle_beta   90.00
_cell.angle_gamma   90.00
#
_symmetry.space_group_name_H-M   'P 1'
#
loop_
_entity.id
_entity.type
_entity.pdbx_description
1 polymer ?
#
loop_
_entity_poly.entity_id
_entity_poly.type
_entity_poly.pdbx_seq_one_letter_code
_entity_poly.pdbx_strand_id
1 'polypeptide(L)'
;MMRFCRSRHDGARCTRPLDHPGLHRHRAIMWSDLTADAAGCPGTGERGTPAPPLDDGYPHGRALCPTCGRFIELDPRGRLLPHDTSDAGESDAEVAHRREWFNGHGW
;
A
#
# COMPACT_ATOMS: atom_id res chain seq x y z
N MET A 1 13.12 2.86 12.70
CA MET A 1 12.26 1.81 12.13
C MET A 1 12.95 1.24 10.89
N MET A 2 13.11 -0.08 10.75
CA MET A 2 13.70 -0.67 9.53
C MET A 2 12.70 -0.54 8.37
N ARG A 3 13.13 0.02 7.23
CA ARG A 3 12.33 0.07 6.00
C ARG A 3 12.70 -1.11 5.10
N PHE A 4 11.69 -1.85 4.65
CA PHE A 4 11.88 -2.98 3.72
C PHE A 4 11.77 -2.53 2.27
N CYS A 5 12.49 -3.22 1.39
CA CYS A 5 12.33 -3.12 -0.05
C CYS A 5 10.83 -3.22 -0.44
N ARG A 6 10.47 -2.43 -1.45
CA ARG A 6 9.08 -2.28 -1.90
C ARG A 6 8.70 -3.25 -3.01
N SER A 7 9.70 -3.92 -3.61
CA SER A 7 9.48 -4.92 -4.65
C SER A 7 8.60 -6.07 -4.14
N ARG A 8 7.76 -6.56 -5.04
CA ARG A 8 6.85 -7.68 -4.81
C ARG A 8 6.96 -8.68 -5.94
N HIS A 9 6.54 -9.90 -5.69
CA HIS A 9 6.38 -10.94 -6.70
C HIS A 9 5.19 -11.80 -6.32
N ASP A 10 4.17 -11.84 -7.17
CA ASP A 10 2.90 -12.53 -6.92
C ASP A 10 2.30 -12.11 -5.57
N GLY A 11 2.32 -10.81 -5.30
CA GLY A 11 1.85 -10.23 -4.04
C GLY A 11 2.78 -10.44 -2.84
N ALA A 12 3.82 -11.27 -2.90
CA ALA A 12 4.76 -11.44 -1.79
C ALA A 12 5.74 -10.26 -1.70
N ARG A 13 5.78 -9.56 -0.56
CA ARG A 13 6.68 -8.40 -0.36
C ARG A 13 8.09 -8.83 -0.02
N CYS A 14 9.09 -8.19 -0.64
CA CYS A 14 10.48 -8.38 -0.27
C CYS A 14 10.73 -8.09 1.21
N THR A 15 11.42 -8.99 1.91
CA THR A 15 11.73 -8.88 3.35
C THR A 15 13.16 -8.40 3.60
N ARG A 16 13.85 -7.91 2.57
CA ARG A 16 15.19 -7.35 2.70
C ARG A 16 15.12 -5.84 3.00
N PRO A 17 16.16 -5.24 3.62
CA PRO A 17 16.21 -3.80 3.85
C PRO A 17 16.06 -3.01 2.56
N LEU A 18 15.58 -1.77 2.65
CA LEU A 18 15.57 -0.84 1.52
C LEU A 18 17.00 -0.69 0.95
N ASP A 19 17.11 -0.56 -0.38
CA ASP A 19 18.38 -0.44 -1.12
C ASP A 19 19.36 -1.63 -0.98
N HIS A 20 18.84 -2.82 -0.69
CA HIS A 20 19.66 -4.03 -0.62
C HIS A 20 20.30 -4.39 -1.98
N PRO A 21 21.53 -4.95 -2.00
CA PRO A 21 22.13 -5.46 -3.23
C PRO A 21 21.61 -6.86 -3.59
N GLY A 22 21.57 -7.18 -4.89
CA GLY A 22 21.19 -8.51 -5.39
C GLY A 22 19.68 -8.77 -5.41
N LEU A 23 19.30 -10.04 -5.63
CA LEU A 23 17.89 -10.43 -5.81
C LEU A 23 17.00 -10.06 -4.61
N HIS A 24 15.74 -9.76 -4.93
CA HIS A 24 14.67 -9.65 -3.95
C HIS A 24 14.42 -11.00 -3.29
N ARG A 25 13.89 -10.99 -2.07
CA ARG A 25 13.62 -12.23 -1.33
C ARG A 25 12.40 -12.11 -0.44
N HIS A 26 11.57 -13.15 -0.44
CA HIS A 26 10.56 -13.40 0.59
C HIS A 26 10.61 -14.88 0.97
N ARG A 27 10.97 -15.19 2.22
CA ARG A 27 11.26 -16.57 2.65
C ARG A 27 12.26 -17.24 1.71
N ALA A 28 11.89 -18.32 1.03
CA ALA A 28 12.72 -19.06 0.07
C ALA A 28 12.57 -18.58 -1.39
N ILE A 29 11.63 -17.67 -1.68
CA ILE A 29 11.38 -17.15 -3.03
C ILE A 29 12.35 -16.01 -3.31
N MET A 30 12.99 -16.02 -4.47
CA MET A 30 13.88 -14.97 -4.96
C MET A 30 13.44 -14.51 -6.35
N TRP A 31 13.57 -13.22 -6.63
CA TRP A 31 13.21 -12.67 -7.94
C TRP A 31 14.07 -11.46 -8.32
N SER A 32 14.08 -11.15 -9.62
CA SER A 32 14.75 -9.97 -10.19
C SER A 32 13.74 -8.85 -10.43
N ASP A 33 14.20 -7.65 -10.79
CA ASP A 33 13.32 -6.55 -11.18
C ASP A 33 12.47 -6.88 -12.42
N LEU A 34 13.00 -7.70 -13.34
CA LEU A 34 12.29 -8.08 -14.57
C LEU A 34 11.05 -8.94 -14.30
N THR A 35 11.04 -9.66 -13.18
CA THR A 35 9.95 -10.54 -12.77
C THR A 35 9.19 -9.99 -11.57
N ALA A 36 9.47 -8.75 -11.16
CA ALA A 36 8.75 -8.11 -10.06
C ALA A 36 7.35 -7.69 -10.52
N ASP A 37 6.41 -7.66 -9.58
CA ASP A 37 5.11 -7.05 -9.79
C ASP A 37 5.30 -5.57 -10.19
N ALA A 38 4.44 -5.06 -11.08
CA ALA A 38 4.44 -3.65 -11.42
C ALA A 38 4.21 -2.78 -10.17
N ALA A 39 4.82 -1.59 -10.14
CA ALA A 39 4.61 -0.64 -9.05
C ALA A 39 3.13 -0.23 -8.92
N GLY A 40 2.50 0.03 -10.07
CA GLY A 40 1.09 0.39 -10.19
C GLY A 40 0.18 -0.68 -9.61
N CYS A 41 -0.70 -0.26 -8.70
CA CYS A 41 -1.65 -1.16 -8.09
C CYS A 41 -2.73 -1.56 -9.10
N PRO A 42 -3.00 -2.87 -9.29
CA PRO A 42 -4.08 -3.32 -10.17
C PRO A 42 -5.48 -2.93 -9.66
N GLY A 43 -5.59 -2.48 -8.39
CA GLY A 43 -6.82 -1.88 -7.86
C GLY A 43 -7.07 -0.44 -8.34
N THR A 44 -6.20 0.14 -9.15
CA THR A 44 -6.44 1.46 -9.76
C THR A 44 -7.71 1.45 -10.59
N GLY A 45 -8.57 2.47 -10.44
CA GLY A 45 -9.82 2.61 -11.19
C GLY A 45 -10.98 1.75 -10.69
N GLU A 46 -10.75 0.86 -9.73
CA GLU A 46 -11.81 0.12 -9.06
C GLU A 46 -12.76 1.05 -8.31
N ARG A 47 -14.02 0.65 -8.15
CA ARG A 47 -14.98 1.41 -7.34
C ARG A 47 -14.55 1.37 -5.88
N GLY A 48 -14.58 2.53 -5.23
CA GLY A 48 -14.31 2.65 -3.81
C GLY A 48 -15.47 3.32 -3.09
N THR A 49 -15.53 3.11 -1.78
CA THR A 49 -16.37 3.88 -0.87
C THR A 49 -15.47 4.57 0.14
N PRO A 50 -15.70 5.86 0.46
CA PRO A 50 -14.96 6.54 1.51
C PRO A 50 -14.92 5.69 2.78
N ALA A 51 -13.74 5.51 3.35
CA ALA A 51 -13.60 4.76 4.57
C ALA A 51 -14.22 5.56 5.74
N PRO A 52 -14.85 4.89 6.73
CA PRO A 52 -15.27 5.53 7.97
C PRO A 52 -14.14 6.35 8.59
N PRO A 53 -14.38 7.60 9.02
CA PRO A 53 -13.32 8.42 9.59
C PRO A 53 -13.03 8.04 11.05
N LEU A 54 -11.80 8.25 11.50
CA LEU A 54 -11.44 8.41 12.91
C LEU A 54 -11.92 9.78 13.43
N ASP A 55 -11.78 10.01 14.74
CA ASP A 55 -12.22 11.25 15.40
C ASP A 55 -11.53 12.52 14.85
N ASP A 56 -10.30 12.39 14.34
CA ASP A 56 -9.54 13.46 13.71
C ASP A 56 -9.88 13.66 12.21
N GLY A 57 -10.81 12.85 11.69
CA GLY A 57 -11.24 12.86 10.30
C GLY A 57 -10.42 11.98 9.37
N TYR A 58 -9.37 11.30 9.82
CA TYR A 58 -8.58 10.37 8.98
C TYR A 58 -9.47 9.22 8.46
N PRO A 59 -9.44 8.83 7.17
CA PRO A 59 -8.47 9.19 6.14
C PRO A 59 -8.91 10.34 5.21
N HIS A 60 -9.77 11.22 5.70
CA HIS A 60 -10.25 12.43 5.01
C HIS A 60 -11.01 12.13 3.72
N GLY A 61 -11.95 11.17 3.79
CA GLY A 61 -12.82 10.81 2.65
C GLY A 61 -12.17 9.89 1.62
N ARG A 62 -10.90 9.52 1.79
CA ARG A 62 -10.22 8.50 0.97
C ARG A 62 -10.83 7.12 1.20
N ALA A 63 -10.77 6.27 0.19
CA ALA A 63 -11.26 4.90 0.23
C ALA A 63 -10.10 3.91 0.45
N LEU A 64 -10.38 2.81 1.15
CA LEU A 64 -9.43 1.72 1.30
C LEU A 64 -9.34 0.89 0.02
N CYS A 65 -8.15 0.80 -0.58
CA CYS A 65 -7.92 -0.12 -1.68
C CYS A 65 -7.82 -1.57 -1.15
N PRO A 66 -8.67 -2.51 -1.59
CA PRO A 66 -8.65 -3.89 -1.09
C PRO A 66 -7.39 -4.66 -1.54
N THR A 67 -6.72 -4.20 -2.59
CA THR A 67 -5.53 -4.86 -3.14
C THR A 67 -4.27 -4.52 -2.35
N CYS A 68 -4.02 -3.23 -2.09
CA CYS A 68 -2.77 -2.79 -1.47
C CYS A 68 -2.92 -2.30 -0.02
N GLY A 69 -4.16 -2.12 0.46
CA GLY A 69 -4.46 -1.67 1.81
C GLY A 69 -4.09 -0.22 2.11
N ARG A 70 -3.91 0.60 1.07
CA ARG A 70 -3.68 2.05 1.20
C ARG A 70 -5.00 2.81 1.08
N PHE A 71 -5.06 3.98 1.71
CA PHE A 71 -6.16 4.93 1.51
C PHE A 71 -5.89 5.82 0.31
N ILE A 72 -6.76 5.72 -0.70
CA ILE A 72 -6.61 6.38 -1.99
C ILE A 72 -7.76 7.34 -2.18
N GLU A 73 -7.46 8.51 -2.72
CA GLU A 73 -8.46 9.47 -3.15
C GLU A 73 -9.38 8.88 -4.22
N LEU A 74 -10.62 9.37 -4.26
CA LEU A 74 -11.60 8.98 -5.25
C LEU A 74 -11.72 10.06 -6.32
N ASP A 75 -11.87 9.64 -7.57
CA ASP A 75 -12.31 10.52 -8.65
C ASP A 75 -13.78 10.97 -8.44
N PRO A 76 -14.28 11.94 -9.22
CA PRO A 76 -15.69 12.39 -9.12
C PRO A 76 -16.74 11.31 -9.38
N ARG A 77 -16.35 10.14 -9.91
CA ARG A 77 -17.22 8.98 -10.16
C ARG A 77 -17.11 7.91 -9.07
N GLY A 78 -16.35 8.17 -8.00
CA GLY A 78 -16.15 7.25 -6.88
C GLY A 78 -15.19 6.10 -7.19
N ARG A 79 -14.18 6.32 -8.04
CA ARG A 79 -13.16 5.31 -8.36
C ARG A 79 -11.81 5.67 -7.77
N LEU A 80 -11.05 4.66 -7.36
CA LEU A 80 -9.71 4.84 -6.82
C LEU A 80 -8.81 5.51 -7.87
N LEU A 81 -8.20 6.65 -7.51
CA LEU A 81 -7.21 7.29 -8.37
C LEU A 81 -6.00 6.37 -8.64
N PRO A 82 -5.25 6.59 -9.74
CA PRO A 82 -4.00 5.89 -9.98
C PRO A 82 -3.07 5.97 -8.78
N HIS A 83 -2.58 4.80 -8.35
CA HIS A 83 -1.69 4.68 -7.20
C HIS A 83 -0.81 3.45 -7.32
N ASP A 84 0.31 3.50 -6.62
CA ASP A 84 1.22 2.36 -6.49
C ASP A 84 0.86 1.50 -5.27
N THR A 85 1.31 0.24 -5.27
CA THR A 85 1.16 -0.67 -4.12
C THR A 85 2.00 -0.25 -2.91
N SER A 86 2.90 0.73 -3.06
CA SER A 86 3.71 1.33 -2.02
C SER A 86 4.01 2.78 -2.37
N ASP A 87 4.31 3.61 -1.38
CA ASP A 87 4.63 5.02 -1.58
C ASP A 87 5.97 5.36 -0.94
N ALA A 88 6.78 6.07 -1.72
CA ALA A 88 8.11 6.46 -1.31
C ALA A 88 8.15 7.56 -0.27
N GLY A 89 7.19 8.48 -0.37
CA GLY A 89 7.05 9.66 0.48
C GLY A 89 6.14 9.44 1.68
N GLU A 90 5.64 8.22 1.90
CA GLU A 90 4.75 7.94 3.02
C GLU A 90 5.43 8.25 4.36
N SER A 91 4.76 9.11 5.14
CA SER A 91 5.26 9.55 6.44
C SER A 91 4.98 8.50 7.52
N ASP A 92 5.79 8.51 8.58
CA ASP A 92 5.57 7.63 9.73
C ASP A 92 4.23 7.96 10.43
N ALA A 93 3.76 9.20 10.33
CA ALA A 93 2.44 9.61 10.81
C ALA A 93 1.30 8.96 10.01
N GLU A 94 1.36 8.94 8.67
CA GLU A 94 0.36 8.24 7.84
C GLU A 94 0.34 6.73 8.15
N VAL A 95 1.50 6.12 8.37
CA VAL A 95 1.60 4.71 8.80
C VAL A 95 0.94 4.49 10.16
N ALA A 96 1.14 5.41 11.12
CA ALA A 96 0.55 5.33 12.44
C ALA A 96 -0.99 5.44 12.39
N HIS A 97 -1.54 6.46 11.73
CA HIS A 97 -2.99 6.64 11.58
C HIS A 97 -3.63 5.46 10.84
N ARG A 98 -2.98 4.95 9.78
CA ARG A 98 -3.49 3.76 9.09
C ARG A 98 -3.58 2.54 10.00
N ARG A 99 -2.58 2.33 10.87
CA ARG A 99 -2.60 1.25 11.86
C ARG A 99 -3.71 1.45 12.88
N GLU A 100 -3.87 2.65 13.39
CA GLU A 100 -4.97 3.00 14.30
C GLU A 100 -6.33 2.70 13.65
N TRP A 101 -6.51 3.13 12.40
CA TRP A 101 -7.72 2.85 11.64
C TRP A 101 -8.02 1.36 11.53
N PHE A 102 -7.03 0.55 11.14
CA PHE A 102 -7.20 -0.91 11.03
C PHE A 102 -7.52 -1.56 12.37
N ASN A 103 -6.84 -1.14 13.44
CA ASN A 103 -7.10 -1.65 14.78
C ASN A 103 -8.52 -1.29 15.27
N GLY A 104 -9.04 -0.13 14.90
CA GLY A 104 -10.38 0.33 15.27
C GLY A 104 -11.51 -0.34 14.47
N HIS A 105 -11.25 -0.73 13.22
CA HIS A 105 -12.28 -1.24 12.29
C HIS A 105 -12.17 -2.75 12.00
N GLY A 106 -11.18 -3.45 12.55
CA GLY A 106 -11.09 -4.91 12.55
C GLY A 106 -10.74 -5.53 11.20
N TRP A 107 -9.67 -5.04 10.56
CA TRP A 107 -9.18 -5.52 9.25
C TRP A 107 -8.02 -6.50 9.36
#